data_AF-A0A920QRT3-F1
#
_entry.id   AF-A0A920QRT3-F1
#
_cell.length_a   1.000
_cell.length_b   1.000
_cell.length_c   1.000
_cell.angle_alpha   90.00
_cell.angle_beta   90.00
_cell.angle_gamma   90.00
#
_symmetry.space_group_name_H-M   'P 1'
#
loop_
_entity.id
_entity.type
_entity.pdbx_description
1 polymer ?
#
loop_
_entity_poly.entity_id
_entity_poly.type
_entity_poly.pdbx_seq_one_letter_code
_entity_poly.pdbx_strand_id
1 'polypeptide(L)' 'MLGEADEMLDIGFADDIDRILRVTPKSRQTALYSATFPGFIRRLINRHLNNPVYILADTENVETVDEVDGFIMR' A
#
# COMPACT_ATOMS: atom_id res chain seq x y z
N MET A 1 -7.11 -0.50 -3.35
CA MET A 1 -6.37 -0.58 -2.06
C MET A 1 -5.55 -1.87 -2.11
N LEU A 2 -4.25 -1.81 -1.79
CA LEU A 2 -3.39 -2.98 -1.64
C LEU A 2 -3.11 -3.15 -0.14
N GLY A 3 -3.67 -4.18 0.46
CA GLY A 3 -3.39 -4.60 1.84
C GLY A 3 -2.32 -5.68 1.87
N GLU A 4 -1.62 -5.84 3.01
CA GLU A 4 -0.67 -6.94 3.27
C GLU A 4 0.36 -7.10 2.14
N ALA A 5 0.82 -5.97 1.61
CA ALA A 5 1.59 -5.96 0.36
C ALA A 5 2.91 -6.71 0.48
N ASP A 6 3.49 -6.81 1.67
CA ASP A 6 4.66 -7.62 2.01
C ASP A 6 4.36 -9.11 2.05
N GLU A 7 3.23 -9.54 2.63
CA GLU A 7 2.82 -10.96 2.60
C GLU A 7 2.52 -11.42 1.17
N MET A 8 1.92 -10.55 0.35
CA MET A 8 1.72 -10.84 -1.07
C MET A 8 3.05 -11.10 -1.82
N LEU A 9 4.18 -10.57 -1.33
CA LEU A 9 5.48 -10.92 -1.88
C LEU A 9 5.90 -12.33 -1.48
N ASP A 10 5.66 -12.70 -0.23
CA ASP A 10 6.04 -13.99 0.32
C ASP A 10 5.32 -15.14 -0.38
N ILE A 11 4.07 -14.92 -0.83
CA ILE A 11 3.30 -15.89 -1.61
C ILE A 11 3.47 -15.76 -3.13
N GLY A 12 4.38 -14.88 -3.60
CA GLY A 12 4.78 -14.79 -5.01
C GLY A 12 3.89 -13.94 -5.93
N PHE A 13 2.99 -13.11 -5.37
CA PHE A 13 2.06 -12.26 -6.16
C PHE A 13 2.70 -10.97 -6.71
N ALA A 14 3.99 -10.74 -6.47
CA ALA A 14 4.70 -9.52 -6.83
C ALA A 14 4.53 -9.14 -8.33
N ASP A 15 4.71 -10.11 -9.23
CA ASP A 15 4.64 -9.86 -10.68
C ASP A 15 3.21 -9.57 -11.15
N ASP A 16 2.22 -10.23 -10.55
CA ASP A 16 0.81 -10.04 -10.84
C ASP A 16 0.33 -8.67 -10.39
N ILE A 17 0.73 -8.22 -9.20
CA ILE A 17 0.45 -6.87 -8.71
C ILE A 17 1.04 -5.82 -9.66
N ASP A 18 2.30 -5.97 -10.04
CA ASP A 18 2.97 -5.04 -10.95
C ASP A 18 2.28 -5.03 -12.33
N ARG A 19 1.79 -6.18 -12.80
CA ARG A 19 1.01 -6.30 -14.05
C ARG A 19 -0.33 -5.58 -13.96
N ILE A 20 -1.09 -5.77 -12.89
CA ILE A 20 -2.38 -5.09 -12.66
C ILE A 20 -2.16 -3.57 -12.59
N LEU A 21 -1.19 -3.11 -11.81
CA LEU A 21 -0.92 -1.68 -11.66
C LEU A 21 -0.46 -0.99 -12.96
N ARG A 22 0.18 -1.74 -13.88
CA ARG A 22 0.55 -1.24 -15.22
C ARG A 22 -0.63 -1.01 -16.15
N VAL A 23 -1.69 -1.81 -16.04
CA VAL A 23 -2.87 -1.70 -16.92
C VAL A 23 -3.99 -0.86 -16.32
N THR A 24 -3.83 -0.39 -15.08
CA THR A 24 -4.79 0.51 -14.44
C THR A 24 -4.52 1.97 -14.80
N PRO A 25 -5.55 2.84 -14.84
CA PRO A 25 -5.37 4.26 -15.13
C PRO A 25 -4.35 4.91 -14.20
N LYS A 26 -3.49 5.78 -14.73
CA LYS A 26 -2.51 6.54 -13.92
C LYS A 26 -3.18 7.57 -13.01
N SER A 27 -4.31 8.13 -13.44
CA SER A 27 -5.15 9.02 -12.63
C SER A 27 -6.02 8.18 -11.69
N ARG A 28 -5.43 7.69 -10.61
CA ARG A 28 -6.14 6.92 -9.57
C ARG A 28 -5.60 7.30 -8.20
N GLN A 29 -6.47 7.20 -7.20
CA GLN A 29 -6.03 7.15 -5.81
C GLN A 29 -5.56 5.73 -5.50
N THR A 30 -4.34 5.58 -4.99
CA THR A 30 -3.79 4.28 -4.57
C THR A 30 -3.35 4.40 -3.12
N ALA A 31 -3.83 3.49 -2.28
CA ALA A 31 -3.35 3.26 -0.92
C ALA A 31 -2.67 1.89 -0.85
N LEU A 32 -1.49 1.86 -0.24
CA LEU A 32 -0.67 0.67 -0.01
C LEU A 32 -0.44 0.54 1.49
N TYR A 33 -0.75 -0.62 2.04
CA TYR A 33 -0.55 -0.98 3.44
C TYR A 33 0.44 -2.14 3.49
N SER A 34 1.47 -1.99 4.30
CA SER A 34 2.52 -2.99 4.46
C SER A 34 3.16 -2.81 5.83
N ALA A 35 3.50 -3.92 6.49
CA ALA A 35 4.20 -3.87 7.77
C ALA A 35 5.69 -3.57 7.57
N THR A 36 6.24 -3.96 6.42
CA THR A 36 7.65 -3.78 6.07
C THR A 36 7.84 -3.09 4.71
N PHE A 37 9.04 -2.58 4.44
CA PHE A 37 9.37 -1.89 3.18
C PHE A 37 10.56 -2.52 2.44
N PRO A 38 10.43 -3.78 1.97
CA PRO A 38 11.46 -4.42 1.16
C PRO A 38 11.61 -3.73 -0.20
N GLY A 39 12.70 -4.04 -0.92
CA GLY A 39 13.05 -3.37 -2.16
C GLY A 39 11.95 -3.39 -3.23
N PHE A 40 11.12 -4.44 -3.27
CA PHE A 40 9.98 -4.50 -4.18
C PHE A 40 8.90 -3.46 -3.84
N ILE A 41 8.50 -3.33 -2.57
CA ILE A 41 7.52 -2.32 -2.14
C ILE A 41 8.00 -0.92 -2.50
N ARG A 42 9.28 -0.62 -2.26
CA ARG A 42 9.89 0.68 -2.65
C ARG A 42 9.80 0.93 -4.16
N ARG A 43 10.07 -0.09 -4.98
CA ARG A 43 9.94 0.02 -6.45
C ARG A 43 8.48 0.21 -6.86
N LEU A 44 7.55 -0.49 -6.23
CA LEU A 44 6.13 -0.37 -6.51
C LEU A 44 5.64 1.04 -6.19
N ILE A 45 6.05 1.59 -5.05
CA ILE A 45 5.73 2.97 -4.65
C ILE A 45 6.23 3.97 -5.69
N ASN A 46 7.51 3.90 -6.04
CA ASN A 46 8.12 4.83 -6.99
C ASN A 46 7.54 4.75 -8.41
N ARG A 47 7.06 3.56 -8.83
CA ARG A 47 6.52 3.36 -10.18
C ARG A 47 5.03 3.68 -10.29
N HIS A 48 4.27 3.43 -9.23
CA HIS A 48 2.81 3.35 -9.33
C HIS A 48 2.06 4.31 -8.42
N LEU A 49 2.72 4.99 -7.48
CA LEU A 49 2.12 6.08 -6.71
C LEU A 49 2.61 7.44 -7.22
N ASN A 50 1.72 8.42 -7.18
CA ASN A 50 2.00 9.80 -7.53
C ASN A 50 2.00 10.65 -6.25
N ASN A 51 3.15 11.24 -5.91
CA ASN A 51 3.36 12.03 -4.70
C ASN A 51 2.77 11.39 -3.42
N PRO A 52 3.21 10.17 -3.05
CA PRO A 52 2.64 9.45 -1.92
C PRO A 52 2.92 10.15 -0.59
N VAL A 53 1.92 10.16 0.29
CA VAL A 53 2.10 10.52 1.71
C VAL A 53 2.42 9.25 2.48
N TYR A 54 3.51 9.27 3.25
CA TYR A 54 3.90 8.16 4.12
C TYR A 54 3.31 8.38 5.51
N ILE A 55 2.52 7.41 5.97
CA ILE A 55 2.02 7.35 7.34
C ILE A 55 2.70 6.15 7.98
N LEU A 56 3.57 6.41 8.96
CA LEU A 56 4.29 5.39 9.72
C LEU A 56 3.68 5.34 11.12
N ALA A 57 3.12 4.20 11.50
CA ALA A 57 2.69 3.97 12.87
C ALA A 57 3.93 3.60 13.70
N ASP A 58 4.30 4.46 14.64
CA ASP A 58 5.35 4.15 15.61
C ASP A 58 4.76 3.24 16.69
N THR A 59 5.30 2.02 16.82
CA THR A 59 4.82 0.99 17.73
C THR A 59 4.82 1.40 19.19
N GLU A 60 5.53 2.46 19.58
CA GLU A 60 5.53 2.94 20.96
C GLU A 60 4.27 3.71 21.36
N ASN A 61 3.46 4.20 20.41
CA ASN A 61 2.25 4.99 20.70
C ASN A 61 1.03 4.61 19.83
N VAL A 62 0.89 3.33 19.47
CA VAL A 62 -0.32 2.84 18.79
C VAL A 62 -1.38 2.50 19.84
N GLU A 63 -2.30 3.42 20.10
CA GLU A 63 -3.59 3.07 20.71
C GLU A 63 -4.43 2.33 19.66
N THR A 64 -4.92 1.15 20.02
CA THR A 64 -5.90 0.41 19.20
C THR A 64 -7.21 1.16 19.24
N VAL A 65 -7.61 1.75 18.11
CA VAL A 65 -8.96 2.31 17.93
C VAL A 65 -9.91 1.19 17.56
N ASP A 66 -10.91 0.95 18.40
CA ASP A 66 -11.92 -0.12 18.24
C ASP A 66 -12.91 0.15 17.08
N GLU A 67 -12.91 1.36 16.52
CA GLU A 67 -13.85 1.76 15.46
C GLU A 67 -13.13 2.54 14.36
N VAL A 68 -13.09 1.97 13.15
CA VAL A 68 -12.59 2.63 11.94
C VAL A 68 -13.78 3.27 11.22
N ASP A 69 -13.99 4.56 11.43
CA ASP A 69 -14.95 5.34 10.63
C ASP A 69 -14.47 5.39 9.18
N GLY A 70 -15.13 4.61 8.32
CA GLY A 70 -14.87 4.55 6.89
C GLY A 70 -15.29 5.84 6.19
N PHE A 71 -14.38 6.82 6.12
CA PHE A 71 -14.60 8.03 5.31
C PHE A 71 -14.42 7.70 3.82
N ILE A 72 -15.54 7.59 3.09
CA ILE A 72 -15.52 7.54 1.62
C ILE A 72 -15.32 8.98 1.14
N MET A 73 -14.10 9.34 0.72
CA MET A 73 -13.87 10.57 -0.03
C MET A 73 -14.59 10.46 -1.39
N ARG A 74 -15.58 11.33 -1.60
CA ARG A 74 -16.25 11.56 -2.89
C ARG A 74 -15.43 12.46 -3.80
#